data_AF-A0A6I1IPX2-F1
#
_entry.id   AF-A0A6I1IPX2-F1
#
_cell.length_a   1.000
_cell.length_b   1.000
_cell.length_c   1.000
_cell.angle_alpha   90.00
_cell.angle_beta   90.00
_cell.angle_gamma   90.00
#
_symmetry.space_group_name_H-M   'P 1'
#
loop_
_entity.id
_entity.type
_entity.pdbx_description
1 polymer ?
#
loop_
_entity_poly.entity_id
_entity_poly.type
_entity_poly.pdbx_seq_one_letter_code
_entity_poly.pdbx_strand_id
1 'polypeptide(L)' 'MPQLPPELAYIWNWFTQLNQKRQCGMAVNALTSAEILAWQARHGVRFDPFEEGVIDRLDTLFLHHQNKKEK' A
#
# COMPACT_ATOMS: atom_id res chain seq x y z
N MET A 1 -12.50 16.85 -5.11
CA MET A 1 -11.54 15.75 -4.84
C MET A 1 -10.56 15.74 -6.00
N PRO A 2 -9.23 15.67 -5.77
CA PRO A 2 -8.29 15.51 -6.88
C PRO A 2 -8.64 14.20 -7.61
N GLN A 3 -9.00 14.32 -8.88
CA GLN A 3 -9.25 13.19 -9.77
C GLN A 3 -7.92 12.45 -9.97
N LEU A 4 -7.76 11.30 -9.30
CA LEU A 4 -6.60 10.46 -9.55
C LEU A 4 -6.61 10.07 -11.04
N PRO A 5 -5.45 10.11 -11.72
CA PRO A 5 -5.33 9.55 -13.05
C PRO A 5 -5.88 8.11 -13.03
N PRO A 6 -6.67 7.68 -14.04
CA PRO A 6 -7.22 6.33 -14.07
C PRO A 6 -6.11 5.27 -14.00
N GLU A 7 -4.93 5.59 -14.53
CA GLU A 7 -3.69 4.79 -14.45
C GLU A 7 -3.12 4.65 -13.03
N LEU A 8 -3.50 5.51 -12.08
CA LEU A 8 -3.10 5.40 -10.67
C LEU A 8 -4.25 4.89 -9.79
N ALA A 9 -5.48 4.91 -10.29
CA ALA A 9 -6.66 4.48 -9.55
C ALA A 9 -6.59 2.98 -9.20
N TYR A 10 -6.05 2.15 -10.09
CA TYR A 10 -5.91 0.72 -9.81
C TYR A 10 -4.83 0.47 -8.74
N ILE A 11 -3.69 1.16 -8.81
CA ILE A 11 -2.61 1.06 -7.81
C ILE A 11 -3.11 1.52 -6.44
N TRP A 12 -3.88 2.61 -6.41
CA TRP A 12 -4.52 3.08 -5.18
C TRP A 12 -5.48 2.04 -4.61
N ASN A 13 -6.28 1.40 -5.45
CA ASN A 13 -7.18 0.32 -5.01
C ASN A 13 -6.38 -0.85 -4.43
N TRP A 14 -5.27 -1.26 -5.07
CA TRP A 14 -4.37 -2.29 -4.54
C TRP A 14 -3.79 -1.90 -3.17
N PHE A 15 -3.28 -0.67 -3.04
CA PHE A 15 -2.76 -0.12 -1.79
C PHE A 15 -3.80 -0.15 -0.67
N THR A 16 -5.04 0.27 -0.94
CA THR A 16 -6.10 0.23 0.07
C THR A 16 -6.46 -1.20 0.51
N GLN A 17 -6.48 -2.16 -0.42
CA GLN A 17 -6.72 -3.57 -0.09
C GLN A 17 -5.58 -4.18 0.72
N LEU A 18 -4.33 -3.86 0.36
CA LEU A 18 -3.14 -4.22 1.13
C LEU A 18 -3.23 -3.66 2.55
N ASN A 19 -3.55 -2.37 2.69
CA ASN A 19 -3.70 -1.72 4.01
C ASN A 19 -4.85 -2.27 4.85
N GLN A 20 -5.96 -2.71 4.24
CA GLN A 20 -7.04 -3.37 4.97
C GLN A 20 -6.64 -4.75 5.52
N LYS A 21 -5.76 -5.47 4.80
CA LYS A 21 -5.27 -6.78 5.23
C LYS A 21 -4.05 -6.71 6.14
N ARG A 22 -3.37 -5.56 6.14
CA ARG A 22 -2.26 -5.25 7.02
C ARG A 22 -2.68 -5.49 8.46
N GLN A 23 -1.88 -6.25 9.19
CA GLN A 23 -2.13 -6.47 10.59
C GLN A 23 -1.97 -5.14 11.36
N CYS A 24 -3.07 -4.54 11.79
CA CYS A 24 -3.06 -3.45 12.75
C CYS A 24 -2.88 -4.03 14.16
N GLY A 25 -1.62 -4.13 14.60
CA GLY A 25 -1.29 -4.35 16.00
C GLY A 25 -1.34 -3.04 16.80
N MET A 26 -0.50 -2.91 17.84
CA MET A 26 -0.36 -1.67 18.62
C MET A 26 0.24 -0.50 17.82
N ALA A 27 0.82 -0.77 16.64
CA ALA A 27 1.35 0.23 15.72
C ALA A 27 1.18 -0.24 14.27
N VAL A 28 1.13 0.71 13.33
CA VAL A 28 1.15 0.43 11.88
C VAL A 28 2.60 0.18 11.45
N ASN A 29 2.92 -1.06 11.05
CA ASN A 29 4.25 -1.45 10.56
C ASN A 29 4.31 -1.42 9.05
N ALA A 30 5.46 -1.08 8.44
CA ALA A 30 5.70 -1.09 6.99
C ALA A 30 5.16 -2.35 6.27
N LEU A 31 4.64 -2.19 5.05
CA LEU A 31 4.16 -3.32 4.25
C LEU A 31 5.35 -4.22 3.95
N THR A 32 5.32 -5.44 4.44
CA THR A 32 6.43 -6.37 4.25
C THR A 32 6.38 -6.98 2.84
N SER A 33 7.54 -7.32 2.29
CA SER A 33 7.62 -8.03 1.00
C SER A 33 6.80 -9.32 1.00
N ALA A 34 6.68 -9.98 2.16
CA ALA A 34 5.85 -11.17 2.31
C ALA A 34 4.34 -10.87 2.15
N GLU A 35 3.85 -9.77 2.71
CA GLU A 35 2.45 -9.34 2.54
C GLU A 35 2.14 -8.96 1.08
N ILE A 36 3.08 -8.25 0.44
CA ILE A 36 2.97 -7.89 -0.97
C ILE A 36 2.90 -9.15 -1.84
N LEU A 37 3.85 -10.08 -1.67
CA LEU A 37 3.88 -11.34 -2.42
C LEU A 37 2.65 -12.21 -2.15
N ALA A 38 2.18 -12.28 -0.91
CA ALA A 38 0.97 -13.03 -0.57
C ALA A 38 -0.28 -12.41 -1.21
N TRP A 39 -0.36 -11.08 -1.28
CA TRP A 39 -1.45 -10.38 -1.95
C TRP A 39 -1.40 -10.59 -3.46
N GLN A 40 -0.22 -10.48 -4.07
CA GLN A 40 0.01 -10.77 -5.49
C GLN A 40 -0.43 -12.18 -5.86
N ALA A 41 -0.02 -13.18 -5.07
CA ALA A 41 -0.40 -14.58 -5.27
C ALA A 41 -1.91 -14.81 -5.11
N ARG A 42 -2.54 -14.13 -4.16
CA ARG A 42 -3.98 -14.26 -3.90
C ARG A 42 -4.85 -13.66 -5.00
N HIS A 43 -4.42 -12.52 -5.54
CA HIS A 43 -5.18 -11.77 -6.53
C HIS A 43 -4.75 -12.07 -7.97
N GLY A 44 -3.67 -12.84 -8.16
CA GLY A 44 -3.12 -13.16 -9.47
C GLY A 44 -2.52 -11.95 -10.19
N VAL A 45 -2.06 -10.94 -9.42
CA VAL A 45 -1.51 -9.70 -9.93
C VAL A 45 0.01 -9.72 -9.80
N ARG A 46 0.73 -9.32 -10.85
CA ARG A 46 2.17 -9.11 -10.81
C ARG A 46 2.44 -7.61 -10.84
N PHE A 47 3.17 -7.09 -9.85
CA PHE A 47 3.61 -5.71 -9.85
C PHE A 47 4.79 -5.54 -10.80
N ASP A 48 4.72 -4.49 -11.60
CA ASP A 48 5.83 -3.94 -12.36
C ASP A 48 6.73 -3.08 -11.45
N PRO A 49 8.01 -2.87 -11.82
CA PRO A 49 8.94 -2.05 -11.04
C PRO A 49 8.42 -0.64 -10.75
N PHE A 50 7.63 -0.10 -11.69
CA PHE A 50 6.96 1.19 -11.52
C PHE A 50 5.91 1.15 -10.41
N GLU A 51 5.05 0.13 -10.42
CA GLU A 51 3.94 -0.03 -9.47
C GLU A 51 4.48 -0.31 -8.06
N GLU A 52 5.53 -1.14 -7.97
CA GLU A 52 6.23 -1.40 -6.73
C GLU A 52 6.79 -0.10 -6.13
N GLY A 53 7.43 0.75 -6.94
CA GLY A 53 7.92 2.06 -6.51
C GLY A 53 6.82 3.04 -6.08
N VAL A 54 5.64 2.97 -6.70
CA VAL A 54 4.47 3.77 -6.28
C VAL A 54 3.91 3.26 -4.96
N ILE A 55 3.73 1.95 -4.80
CA ILE A 55 3.24 1.33 -3.56
C ILE A 55 4.19 1.63 -2.39
N ASP A 56 5.51 1.53 -2.60
CA ASP A 56 6.53 1.81 -1.57
C ASP A 56 6.48 3.28 -1.09
N ARG A 57 6.35 4.23 -2.03
CA ARG A 57 6.16 5.66 -1.71
C ARG A 57 4.86 5.92 -0.95
N LEU A 58 3.77 5.28 -1.37
CA LEU A 58 2.49 5.38 -0.69
C LEU A 58 2.57 4.82 0.72
N ASP A 59 3.26 3.69 0.92
CA ASP A 59 3.46 3.09 2.23
C ASP A 59 4.26 4.01 3.16
N THR A 60 5.36 4.56 2.65
CA THR A 60 6.19 5.53 3.38
C THR A 60 5.38 6.76 3.80
N LEU A 61 4.58 7.33 2.89
CA LEU A 61 3.69 8.46 3.18
C LEU A 61 2.64 8.11 4.23
N PHE A 62 2.06 6.91 4.15
CA PHE A 62 1.05 6.44 5.09
C PHE A 62 1.64 6.24 6.49
N LEU A 63 2.82 5.62 6.60
CA LEU A 63 3.55 5.47 7.85
C LEU A 63 3.89 6.83 8.47
N HIS A 64 4.38 7.77 7.66
CA HIS A 64 4.69 9.11 8.14
C HIS A 64 3.44 9.83 8.66
N HIS A 65 2.30 9.69 7.98
CA HIS A 65 1.05 10.30 8.41
C HIS A 65 0.45 9.63 9.68
N GLN A 66 0.56 8.31 9.81
CA GLN A 66 0.17 7.58 11.03
C GLN A 66 1.02 7.99 12.23
N ASN A 67 2.35 7.98 12.09
CA ASN A 67 3.27 8.43 13.15
C ASN A 67 3.03 9.89 13.56
N LYS A 68 2.59 10.74 12.64
CA LYS A 68 2.24 12.14 12.94
C LYS A 68 0.93 12.29 13.71
N LYS A 69 0.00 11.32 13.61
CA LYS A 69 -1.24 11.30 14.39
C LYS A 69 -1.06 10.79 15.82
N GLU A 70 0.02 10.06 16.09
CA GLU A 70 0.36 9.59 17.44
C GLU A 70 1.14 10.61 18.30
N LYS A 71 1.37 11.84 17.80
CA LYS A 71 1.96 12.96 18.55
C LYS A 71 0.96 14.07 18.76
#